data_AF-A0A9D5RNS3-F1
#
_entry.id   AF-A0A9D5RNS3-F1
#
_cell.length_a   1.000
_cell.length_b   1.000
_cell.length_c   1.000
_cell.angle_alpha   90.00
_cell.angle_beta   90.00
_cell.angle_gamma   90.00
#
_symmetry.space_group_name_H-M   'P 1'
#
loop_
_entity.id
_entity.type
_entity.pdbx_description
1 polymer ?
#
loop_
_entity_poly.entity_id
_entity_poly.type
_entity_poly.pdbx_seq_one_letter_code
_entity_poly.pdbx_strand_id
1 'polypeptide(L)'
;MIITLINDTFNTNNNGTTISAMRFAKALSKRGHTVRIVACGDPKKSGIDPENGLEMFYVPELILPIASRLAHKQSTLFAKPVRPVLQKAIKGADVVHIYQPWPIGHAAQRIAKKLGVPAIAGFHIQPENITYNIGLGWFPPAAHLAYYLLNLTFYRKFKHIHCPSKFIAAQLRSHGYRARLHVISNGVAPEFCPGTSRKRQDGELYKVLMVGRLSAEKRQDVLIKAVQKSQNAQNIQLYFAGRGPKLHRLQKMGAKLPHPPIFGYYNQEGLIELMRSCDFYVHASDIEIEGISCIEAFSCGLVPIISDSVRSATVQFALGPECLFRSGSPASLAERMDAWISDPQKLSKTGKMYAEYAKAYSLVHSIRSIEKVYRSASLSTGKNNYVKGRLYRLSSTLFYYIIAVPVLSIWIRVILGVKVIGEKHLRGIKGAMTVCNHVHTLDCALVALALFPRKIVFPTLPENVQSIWPGKIVRLLGGVAIPGNMTELKQFFDEMEFLLVKRRIVHIFPEGDLKPYDTSLRDFKKGAFHLAAQARVPVVPISITFQPPKGIKKLYRRKPIMTLHIGEPIYPAAIDPQEDLEIRMKLVKKQMNNLIAKPASGE
;
A
#
# COMPACT_ATOMS: atom_id res chain seq x y z
N MET A 1 -11.84 3.78 28.34
CA MET A 1 -10.70 2.85 28.30
C MET A 1 -9.46 3.59 28.76
N ILE A 2 -8.58 2.91 29.47
CA ILE A 2 -7.23 3.34 29.82
C ILE A 2 -6.27 2.75 28.79
N ILE A 3 -5.65 3.61 27.98
CA ILE A 3 -4.78 3.22 26.87
C ILE A 3 -3.37 3.66 27.19
N THR A 4 -2.42 2.73 27.25
CA THR A 4 -1.00 3.06 27.45
C THR A 4 -0.24 2.99 26.14
N LEU A 5 0.30 4.13 25.70
CA LEU A 5 1.14 4.25 24.52
C LEU A 5 2.62 4.20 24.93
N ILE A 6 3.39 3.32 24.28
CA ILE A 6 4.84 3.21 24.48
C ILE A 6 5.52 3.73 23.22
N ASN A 7 6.24 4.84 23.33
CA ASN A 7 6.93 5.48 22.23
C ASN A 7 8.22 6.13 22.72
N ASP A 8 9.38 5.68 22.22
CA ASP A 8 10.68 6.15 22.70
C ASP A 8 10.85 7.67 22.58
N THR A 9 10.31 8.27 21.52
CA THR A 9 10.39 9.71 21.30
C THR A 9 8.98 10.30 21.20
N PHE A 10 8.66 11.26 22.06
CA PHE A 10 7.36 11.94 22.13
C PHE A 10 7.58 13.45 22.32
N ASN A 11 6.60 14.29 21.93
CA ASN A 11 6.69 15.76 22.01
C ASN A 11 7.87 16.40 21.25
N THR A 12 8.42 15.71 20.25
CA THR A 12 9.40 16.30 19.32
C THR A 12 8.88 16.21 17.89
N ASN A 13 8.75 17.35 17.21
CA ASN A 13 8.38 17.37 15.80
C ASN A 13 9.58 16.95 14.94
N ASN A 14 9.77 15.64 14.73
CA ASN A 14 10.97 15.10 14.07
C ASN A 14 10.71 14.10 12.93
N ASN A 15 9.69 13.26 13.09
CA ASN A 15 9.41 12.13 12.22
C ASN A 15 7.91 11.78 12.26
N GLY A 16 7.43 11.09 11.23
CA GLY A 16 6.01 10.76 11.09
C GLY A 16 5.46 9.86 12.19
N THR A 17 6.29 9.03 12.83
CA THR A 17 5.87 8.15 13.93
C THR A 17 5.52 8.96 15.18
N THR A 18 6.38 9.89 15.57
CA THR A 18 6.15 10.76 16.73
C THR A 18 4.90 11.61 16.52
N ILE A 19 4.77 12.24 15.36
CA ILE A 19 3.60 13.06 15.01
C ILE A 19 2.31 12.23 15.04
N SER A 20 2.35 11.02 14.46
CA SER A 20 1.19 10.11 14.48
C SER A 20 0.81 9.72 15.91
N ALA A 21 1.78 9.35 16.75
CA ALA A 21 1.53 8.99 18.15
C ALA A 21 0.91 10.15 18.94
N MET A 22 1.39 11.38 18.74
CA MET A 22 0.84 12.59 19.36
C MET A 22 -0.59 12.87 18.89
N ARG A 23 -0.85 12.77 17.58
CA ARG A 23 -2.20 12.92 17.01
C ARG A 23 -3.16 11.88 17.57
N PHE A 24 -2.72 10.62 17.65
CA PHE A 24 -3.51 9.53 18.22
C PHE A 24 -3.81 9.76 19.68
N ALA A 25 -2.82 10.13 20.49
CA ALA A 25 -3.01 10.42 21.90
C ALA A 25 -4.04 11.53 22.12
N LYS A 26 -3.88 12.67 21.44
CA LYS A 26 -4.80 13.81 21.53
C LYS A 26 -6.21 13.45 21.08
N ALA A 27 -6.35 12.73 19.97
CA ALA A 27 -7.66 12.36 19.43
C ALA A 27 -8.37 11.28 20.26
N LEU A 28 -7.64 10.32 20.85
CA LEU A 28 -8.20 9.34 21.78
C LEU A 28 -8.65 10.02 23.09
N SER A 29 -7.83 10.94 23.62
CA SER A 29 -8.18 11.73 24.81
C SER A 29 -9.46 12.55 24.60
N LYS A 30 -9.55 13.29 23.48
CA LYS A 30 -10.78 14.03 23.08
C LYS A 30 -12.03 13.16 22.95
N ARG A 31 -11.89 11.84 22.81
CA ARG A 31 -12.99 10.88 22.71
C ARG A 31 -13.35 10.22 24.05
N GLY A 32 -12.80 10.74 25.15
CA GLY A 32 -13.10 10.30 26.51
C GLY A 32 -12.27 9.10 26.97
N HIS A 33 -11.10 8.85 26.37
CA HIS A 33 -10.18 7.82 26.84
C HIS A 33 -9.10 8.42 27.75
N THR A 34 -8.72 7.69 28.79
CA THR A 34 -7.54 8.03 29.59
C THR A 34 -6.31 7.54 28.84
N VAL A 35 -5.45 8.46 28.41
CA VAL A 35 -4.25 8.13 27.63
C VAL A 35 -3.00 8.34 28.47
N ARG A 36 -2.24 7.26 28.65
CA ARG A 36 -0.94 7.24 29.33
C ARG A 36 0.17 7.10 28.31
N ILE A 37 1.27 7.80 28.50
CA ILE A 37 2.37 7.80 27.54
C ILE A 37 3.68 7.53 28.26
N VAL A 38 4.42 6.54 27.80
CA VAL A 38 5.78 6.28 28.27
C VAL A 38 6.76 6.64 27.16
N ALA A 39 7.65 7.60 27.44
CA ALA A 39 8.60 8.15 26.47
C ALA A 39 9.92 8.60 27.11
N CYS A 40 10.93 8.84 26.29
CA CYS A 40 12.19 9.44 26.75
C CYS A 40 11.98 10.90 27.17
N GLY A 41 12.50 11.29 28.33
CA GLY A 41 12.46 12.66 28.83
C GLY A 41 12.97 12.76 30.27
N ASP A 42 12.79 13.92 30.90
CA ASP A 42 13.15 14.11 32.31
C ASP A 42 12.12 13.44 33.22
N PRO A 43 12.50 12.40 34.01
CA PRO A 43 11.58 11.72 34.91
C PRO A 43 10.87 12.66 35.89
N LYS A 44 11.48 13.79 36.28
CA LYS A 44 10.88 14.79 37.19
C LYS A 44 9.68 15.51 36.57
N LYS A 45 9.58 15.54 35.24
CA LYS A 45 8.45 16.13 34.51
C LYS A 45 7.32 15.13 34.24
N SER A 46 7.38 13.93 34.83
CA SER A 46 6.29 12.95 34.76
C SER A 46 5.08 13.45 35.53
N GLY A 47 3.87 13.15 35.05
CA GLY A 47 2.62 13.68 35.59
C GLY A 47 1.64 14.03 34.49
N ILE A 48 0.61 14.79 34.82
CA ILE A 48 -0.32 15.32 33.81
C ILE A 48 0.40 16.47 33.10
N ASP A 49 0.57 16.34 31.79
CA ASP A 49 1.13 17.39 30.95
C ASP A 49 0.14 18.57 30.89
N PRO A 50 0.56 19.78 31.28
CA PRO A 50 -0.34 20.94 31.37
C PRO A 50 -0.81 21.44 30.00
N GLU A 51 -0.09 21.18 28.91
CA GLU A 51 -0.45 21.68 27.57
C GLU A 51 -1.49 20.80 26.87
N ASN A 52 -1.42 19.48 27.10
CA ASN A 52 -2.23 18.51 26.36
C ASN A 52 -3.09 17.59 27.23
N GLY A 53 -2.95 17.65 28.56
CA GLY A 53 -3.74 16.88 29.52
C GLY A 53 -3.44 15.38 29.53
N LEU A 54 -2.34 14.94 28.89
CA LEU A 54 -1.96 13.52 28.82
C LEU A 54 -1.17 13.11 30.06
N GLU A 55 -1.34 11.87 30.52
CA GLU A 55 -0.58 11.34 31.65
C GLU A 55 0.78 10.82 31.17
N MET A 56 1.85 11.58 31.46
CA MET A 56 3.21 11.32 30.98
C MET A 56 4.06 10.57 32.02
N PHE A 57 4.74 9.53 31.55
CA PHE A 57 5.70 8.73 32.30
C PHE A 57 7.05 8.79 31.60
N TYR A 58 7.88 9.76 31.99
CA TYR A 58 9.19 9.92 31.39
C TYR A 58 10.22 8.95 31.96
N VAL A 59 11.06 8.44 31.08
CA VAL A 59 12.25 7.64 31.43
C VAL A 59 13.49 8.28 30.81
N PRO A 60 14.67 8.13 31.42
CA PRO A 60 15.89 8.69 30.87
C PRO A 60 16.27 8.03 29.53
N GLU A 61 17.16 8.67 28.78
CA GLU A 61 17.70 8.12 27.55
C GLU A 61 18.59 6.88 27.81
N LEU A 62 18.53 5.92 26.89
CA LEU A 62 19.48 4.82 26.77
C LEU A 62 20.51 5.16 25.68
N ILE A 63 21.75 5.45 26.08
CA ILE A 63 22.83 5.72 25.14
C ILE A 63 23.40 4.40 24.59
N LEU A 64 23.23 4.18 23.29
CA LEU A 64 23.82 3.09 22.53
C LEU A 64 24.96 3.67 21.67
N PRO A 65 26.25 3.30 21.88
CA PRO A 65 27.41 4.03 21.37
C PRO A 65 27.36 4.44 19.88
N ILE A 66 26.93 3.54 19.00
CA ILE A 66 26.84 3.79 17.55
C ILE A 66 25.42 4.18 17.14
N ALA A 67 24.42 3.49 17.69
CA ALA A 67 23.02 3.66 17.29
C ALA A 67 22.46 5.02 17.73
N SER A 68 22.77 5.49 18.95
CA SER A 68 22.31 6.82 19.43
C SER A 68 22.89 7.95 18.60
N ARG A 69 24.17 7.87 18.19
CA ARG A 69 24.78 8.89 17.31
C ARG A 69 24.07 9.01 15.96
N LEU A 70 23.64 7.89 15.38
CA LEU A 70 22.86 7.88 14.14
C LEU A 70 21.42 8.35 14.37
N ALA A 71 20.80 7.93 15.47
CA ALA A 71 19.43 8.31 15.83
C ALA A 71 19.31 9.82 16.12
N HIS A 72 20.28 10.42 16.82
CA HIS A 72 20.34 11.86 17.12
C HIS A 72 20.43 12.72 15.87
N LYS A 73 21.16 12.28 14.82
CA LYS A 73 21.16 12.95 13.51
C LYS A 73 19.77 12.98 12.85
N GLN A 74 18.86 12.13 13.30
CA GLN A 74 17.46 12.07 12.89
C GLN A 74 16.50 12.54 14.01
N SER A 75 17.04 13.20 15.04
CA SER A 75 16.35 13.67 16.24
C SER A 75 15.54 12.58 16.96
N THR A 76 15.96 11.32 16.86
CA THR A 76 15.30 10.16 17.49
C THR A 76 16.11 9.72 18.71
N LEU A 77 15.42 9.35 19.79
CA LEU A 77 15.99 8.90 21.06
C LEU A 77 15.62 7.44 21.33
N PHE A 78 16.39 6.77 22.20
CA PHE A 78 16.05 5.46 22.73
C PHE A 78 15.72 5.60 24.21
N ALA A 79 14.55 5.12 24.63
CA ALA A 79 14.11 5.25 26.01
C ALA A 79 14.65 4.08 26.87
N LYS A 80 15.20 4.39 28.06
CA LYS A 80 15.71 3.37 28.98
C LYS A 80 14.56 2.59 29.61
N PRO A 81 14.61 1.24 29.63
CA PRO A 81 13.54 0.44 30.24
C PRO A 81 13.61 0.51 31.78
N VAL A 82 12.85 1.43 32.38
CA VAL A 82 12.71 1.57 33.84
C VAL A 82 11.49 0.77 34.30
N ARG A 83 11.73 -0.39 34.95
CA ARG A 83 10.66 -1.35 35.32
C ARG A 83 9.56 -0.76 36.20
N PRO A 84 9.86 -0.03 37.31
CA PRO A 84 8.80 0.52 38.17
C PRO A 84 7.88 1.51 37.43
N VAL A 85 8.47 2.35 36.56
CA VAL A 85 7.73 3.33 35.75
C VAL A 85 6.81 2.62 34.77
N LEU A 86 7.32 1.62 34.03
CA LEU A 86 6.52 0.83 33.10
C LEU A 86 5.40 0.05 33.80
N GLN A 87 5.65 -0.52 34.99
CA GLN A 87 4.62 -1.19 35.78
C GLN A 87 3.54 -0.21 36.22
N LYS A 88 3.91 0.98 36.71
CA LYS A 88 2.96 2.02 37.10
C LYS A 88 2.09 2.47 35.92
N ALA A 89 2.69 2.71 34.76
CA ALA A 89 1.98 3.13 33.56
C ALA A 89 0.99 2.06 33.05
N ILE A 90 1.42 0.80 33.02
CA ILE A 90 0.66 -0.30 32.42
C ILE A 90 -0.41 -0.87 33.36
N LYS A 91 -0.23 -0.76 34.69
CA LYS A 91 -1.17 -1.33 35.66
C LYS A 91 -2.58 -0.74 35.48
N GLY A 92 -3.57 -1.64 35.36
CA GLY A 92 -4.97 -1.26 35.16
C GLY A 92 -5.29 -0.69 33.77
N ALA A 93 -4.35 -0.72 32.81
CA ALA A 93 -4.65 -0.35 31.43
C ALA A 93 -5.51 -1.42 30.75
N ASP A 94 -6.43 -1.00 29.89
CA ASP A 94 -7.22 -1.90 29.05
C ASP A 94 -6.39 -2.46 27.89
N VAL A 95 -5.40 -1.68 27.41
CA VAL A 95 -4.52 -2.07 26.31
C VAL A 95 -3.20 -1.29 26.34
N VAL A 96 -2.12 -1.95 25.93
CA VAL A 96 -0.83 -1.31 25.65
C VAL A 96 -0.57 -1.28 24.15
N HIS A 97 -0.31 -0.10 23.57
CA HIS A 97 0.09 0.05 22.18
C HIS A 97 1.56 0.46 22.10
N ILE A 98 2.38 -0.43 21.53
CA ILE A 98 3.83 -0.25 21.45
C ILE A 98 4.24 0.12 20.04
N TYR A 99 4.71 1.35 19.82
CA TYR A 99 4.98 1.89 18.48
C TYR A 99 6.26 1.34 17.84
N GLN A 100 7.26 1.01 18.66
CA GLN A 100 8.59 0.65 18.17
C GLN A 100 9.20 -0.56 18.92
N PRO A 101 9.97 -1.41 18.23
CA PRO A 101 10.60 -2.63 18.76
C PRO A 101 11.91 -2.33 19.53
N TRP A 102 11.99 -1.19 20.22
CA TRP A 102 13.17 -0.78 20.98
C TRP A 102 13.19 -1.38 22.39
N PRO A 103 14.30 -1.25 23.17
CA PRO A 103 14.41 -1.87 24.49
C PRO A 103 13.24 -1.58 25.44
N ILE A 104 12.70 -0.35 25.42
CA ILE A 104 11.49 -0.01 26.19
C ILE A 104 10.26 -0.81 25.72
N GLY A 105 10.06 -0.95 24.41
CA GLY A 105 8.96 -1.74 23.84
C GLY A 105 9.06 -3.21 24.23
N HIS A 106 10.27 -3.78 24.21
CA HIS A 106 10.51 -5.14 24.72
C HIS A 106 10.19 -5.28 26.21
N ALA A 107 10.55 -4.29 27.02
CA ALA A 107 10.25 -4.29 28.45
C ALA A 107 8.75 -4.15 28.72
N ALA A 108 8.08 -3.21 28.03
CA ALA A 108 6.65 -2.98 28.12
C ALA A 108 5.84 -4.23 27.72
N GLN A 109 6.23 -4.91 26.63
CA GLN A 109 5.57 -6.15 26.20
C GLN A 109 5.66 -7.24 27.28
N ARG A 110 6.82 -7.40 27.93
CA ARG A 110 6.99 -8.39 29.02
C ARG A 110 6.16 -8.01 30.24
N ILE A 111 6.11 -6.73 30.60
CA ILE A 111 5.35 -6.25 31.76
C ILE A 111 3.84 -6.36 31.51
N ALA A 112 3.35 -5.95 30.34
CA ALA A 112 1.95 -6.12 29.95
C ALA A 112 1.51 -7.58 30.05
N LYS A 113 2.33 -8.51 29.53
CA LYS A 113 2.07 -9.96 29.66
C LYS A 113 2.01 -10.42 31.11
N LYS A 114 2.92 -9.95 31.98
CA LYS A 114 2.92 -10.30 33.43
C LYS A 114 1.68 -9.76 34.16
N LEU A 115 1.20 -8.60 33.75
CA LEU A 115 0.03 -7.94 34.34
C LEU A 115 -1.30 -8.38 33.70
N GLY A 116 -1.29 -9.32 32.75
CA GLY A 116 -2.50 -9.76 32.04
C GLY A 116 -3.10 -8.73 31.08
N VAL A 117 -2.39 -7.63 30.80
CA VAL A 117 -2.88 -6.55 29.92
C VAL A 117 -2.58 -6.89 28.46
N PRO A 118 -3.57 -6.83 27.55
CA PRO A 118 -3.34 -7.09 26.14
C PRO A 118 -2.43 -6.02 25.53
N ALA A 119 -1.51 -6.46 24.67
CA ALA A 119 -0.58 -5.58 23.98
C ALA A 119 -0.71 -5.72 22.46
N ILE A 120 -0.68 -4.59 21.76
CA ILE A 120 -0.57 -4.52 20.31
C ILE A 120 0.74 -3.83 19.91
N ALA A 121 1.27 -4.16 18.74
CA ALA A 121 2.48 -3.53 18.21
C ALA A 121 2.15 -2.66 16.99
N GLY A 122 2.77 -1.49 16.88
CA GLY A 122 2.86 -0.71 15.66
C GLY A 122 4.05 -1.16 14.81
N PHE A 123 3.90 -1.09 13.49
CA PHE A 123 5.01 -1.27 12.55
C PHE A 123 5.33 0.04 11.84
N HIS A 124 6.14 0.87 12.51
CA HIS A 124 6.56 2.19 12.02
C HIS A 124 8.04 2.24 11.60
N ILE A 125 8.67 1.07 11.41
CA ILE A 125 10.08 0.97 11.05
C ILE A 125 10.22 0.08 9.83
N GLN A 126 10.46 0.68 8.67
CA GLN A 126 10.76 -0.05 7.45
C GLN A 126 12.25 -0.47 7.46
N PRO A 127 12.57 -1.78 7.46
CA PRO A 127 13.95 -2.26 7.43
C PRO A 127 14.78 -1.72 6.29
N GLU A 128 14.19 -1.46 5.12
CA GLU A 128 14.87 -0.82 4.00
C GLU A 128 15.45 0.56 4.38
N ASN A 129 14.72 1.36 5.18
CA ASN A 129 15.22 2.65 5.69
C ASN A 129 16.44 2.47 6.61
N ILE A 130 16.46 1.41 7.44
CA ILE A 130 17.61 1.11 8.28
C ILE A 130 18.81 0.76 7.41
N THR A 131 18.66 -0.21 6.50
CA THR A 131 19.76 -0.65 5.63
C THR A 131 20.30 0.47 4.76
N TYR A 132 19.42 1.35 4.28
CA TYR A 132 19.81 2.50 3.49
C TYR A 132 20.65 3.49 4.29
N ASN A 133 20.24 3.80 5.52
CA ASN A 133 20.95 4.74 6.40
C ASN A 133 22.32 4.23 6.87
N ILE A 134 22.52 2.91 6.99
CA ILE A 134 23.81 2.32 7.36
C ILE A 134 24.68 1.95 6.14
N GLY A 135 24.28 2.34 4.93
CA GLY A 135 25.06 2.11 3.70
C GLY A 135 24.92 0.71 3.08
N LEU A 136 24.01 -0.12 3.58
CA LEU A 136 23.70 -1.47 3.07
C LEU A 136 22.48 -1.49 2.13
N GLY A 137 22.02 -0.35 1.63
CA GLY A 137 20.88 -0.26 0.72
C GLY A 137 21.08 -0.99 -0.62
N TRP A 138 22.33 -1.29 -0.99
CA TRP A 138 22.70 -2.06 -2.18
C TRP A 138 22.60 -3.57 -1.99
N PHE A 139 22.41 -4.05 -0.75
CA PHE A 139 22.36 -5.48 -0.41
C PHE A 139 20.97 -5.87 0.13
N PRO A 140 20.00 -6.22 -0.76
CA PRO A 140 18.63 -6.57 -0.36
C PRO A 140 18.51 -7.63 0.75
N PRO A 141 19.37 -8.67 0.84
CA PRO A 141 19.29 -9.66 1.92
C PRO A 141 19.39 -9.05 3.33
N ALA A 142 20.08 -7.93 3.52
CA ALA A 142 20.17 -7.26 4.83
C ALA A 142 18.78 -6.82 5.34
N ALA A 143 17.94 -6.27 4.46
CA ALA A 143 16.59 -5.85 4.85
C ALA A 143 15.73 -7.07 5.21
N HIS A 144 15.84 -8.15 4.44
CA HIS A 144 15.14 -9.41 4.73
C HIS A 144 15.57 -10.05 6.06
N LEU A 145 16.87 -9.99 6.38
CA LEU A 145 17.40 -10.43 7.68
C LEU A 145 16.84 -9.56 8.81
N ALA A 146 16.80 -8.24 8.63
CA ALA A 146 16.21 -7.34 9.62
C ALA A 146 14.72 -7.62 9.86
N TYR A 147 13.91 -7.85 8.82
CA TYR A 147 12.52 -8.34 8.98
C TYR A 147 12.47 -9.65 9.78
N TYR A 148 13.33 -10.62 9.45
CA TYR A 148 13.39 -11.89 10.16
C TYR A 148 13.72 -11.71 11.64
N LEU A 149 14.75 -10.92 11.96
CA LEU A 149 15.19 -10.64 13.33
C LEU A 149 14.11 -9.89 14.12
N LEU A 150 13.49 -8.86 13.54
CA LEU A 150 12.40 -8.13 14.18
C LEU A 150 11.20 -9.05 14.49
N ASN A 151 10.86 -9.94 13.57
CA ASN A 151 9.84 -10.96 13.83
C ASN A 151 10.27 -11.93 14.94
N LEU A 152 11.53 -12.36 14.93
CA LEU A 152 12.10 -13.31 15.86
C LEU A 152 12.12 -12.80 17.30
N THR A 153 12.55 -11.56 17.48
CA THR A 153 12.83 -10.99 18.80
C THR A 153 11.65 -10.23 19.39
N PHE A 154 10.77 -9.66 18.54
CA PHE A 154 9.71 -8.75 18.98
C PHE A 154 8.32 -9.16 18.47
N TYR A 155 8.08 -9.07 17.16
CA TYR A 155 6.71 -9.08 16.63
C TYR A 155 5.95 -10.41 16.76
N ARG A 156 6.63 -11.56 16.81
CA ARG A 156 5.98 -12.86 17.03
C ARG A 156 5.20 -12.97 18.35
N LYS A 157 5.46 -12.06 19.30
CA LYS A 157 4.86 -12.02 20.64
C LYS A 157 3.49 -11.35 20.66
N PHE A 158 3.09 -10.74 19.54
CA PHE A 158 1.85 -9.98 19.41
C PHE A 158 0.84 -10.74 18.56
N LYS A 159 -0.44 -10.65 18.94
CA LYS A 159 -1.56 -11.17 18.13
C LYS A 159 -2.05 -10.14 17.12
N HIS A 160 -1.84 -8.85 17.40
CA HIS A 160 -2.31 -7.75 16.58
C HIS A 160 -1.15 -6.80 16.27
N ILE A 161 -1.03 -6.42 14.99
CA ILE A 161 -0.04 -5.43 14.54
C ILE A 161 -0.78 -4.32 13.77
N HIS A 162 -0.64 -3.08 14.24
CA HIS A 162 -1.05 -1.88 13.52
C HIS A 162 -0.04 -1.59 12.40
N CYS A 163 -0.52 -1.63 11.16
CA CYS A 163 0.24 -1.33 9.95
C CYS A 163 -0.27 0.00 9.37
N PRO A 164 0.59 1.02 9.20
CA PRO A 164 0.16 2.31 8.64
C PRO A 164 -0.39 2.24 7.20
N SER A 165 -0.01 1.21 6.44
CA SER A 165 -0.42 1.06 5.04
C SER A 165 -0.60 -0.39 4.63
N LYS A 166 -1.35 -0.59 3.53
CA LYS A 166 -1.50 -1.90 2.87
C LYS A 166 -0.14 -2.44 2.45
N PHE A 167 0.74 -1.58 1.97
CA PHE A 167 2.12 -1.94 1.60
C PHE A 167 2.90 -2.56 2.77
N ILE A 168 2.81 -2.00 3.97
CA ILE A 168 3.52 -2.56 5.14
C ILE A 168 2.91 -3.87 5.58
N ALA A 169 1.58 -3.97 5.67
CA ALA A 169 0.93 -5.24 5.96
C ALA A 169 1.37 -6.31 4.93
N ALA A 170 1.49 -5.91 3.68
CA ALA A 170 1.98 -6.73 2.59
C ALA A 170 3.45 -7.19 2.79
N GLN A 171 4.34 -6.30 3.25
CA GLN A 171 5.71 -6.68 3.59
C GLN A 171 5.75 -7.68 4.76
N LEU A 172 4.96 -7.47 5.82
CA LEU A 172 4.95 -8.38 6.96
C LEU A 172 4.44 -9.78 6.60
N ARG A 173 3.35 -9.86 5.82
CA ARG A 173 2.85 -11.15 5.31
C ARG A 173 3.90 -11.88 4.48
N SER A 174 4.58 -11.18 3.57
CA SER A 174 5.60 -11.79 2.70
C SER A 174 6.80 -12.35 3.50
N HIS A 175 7.07 -11.78 4.68
CA HIS A 175 8.10 -12.21 5.63
C HIS A 175 7.62 -13.22 6.68
N GLY A 176 6.37 -13.69 6.59
CA GLY A 176 5.85 -14.77 7.44
C GLY A 176 5.38 -14.32 8.83
N TYR A 177 5.04 -13.03 8.99
CA TYR A 177 4.40 -12.55 10.21
C TYR A 177 2.99 -13.13 10.29
N ARG A 178 2.65 -13.75 11.43
CA ARG A 178 1.38 -14.48 11.63
C ARG A 178 0.34 -13.72 12.44
N ALA A 179 0.72 -12.57 13.00
CA ALA A 179 -0.20 -11.71 13.71
C ALA A 179 -1.30 -11.19 12.78
N ARG A 180 -2.46 -10.86 13.33
CA ARG A 180 -3.50 -10.15 12.62
C ARG A 180 -3.01 -8.74 12.32
N LEU A 181 -2.82 -8.45 11.04
CA LEU A 181 -2.33 -7.15 10.56
C LEU A 181 -3.53 -6.24 10.31
N HIS A 182 -3.56 -5.11 11.01
CA HIS A 182 -4.61 -4.10 10.89
C HIS A 182 -4.07 -2.92 10.12
N VAL A 183 -4.56 -2.72 8.90
CA VAL A 183 -4.18 -1.57 8.07
C VAL A 183 -4.97 -0.35 8.56
N ILE A 184 -4.29 0.56 9.23
CA ILE A 184 -4.89 1.79 9.78
C ILE A 184 -3.91 2.93 9.50
N SER A 185 -4.35 3.92 8.75
CA SER A 185 -3.55 5.12 8.45
C SER A 185 -3.10 5.82 9.73
N ASN A 186 -1.99 6.54 9.67
CA ASN A 186 -1.57 7.43 10.76
C ASN A 186 -2.49 8.67 10.91
N GLY A 187 -3.37 8.89 9.94
CA GLY A 187 -4.39 9.92 9.99
C GLY A 187 -3.87 11.33 9.72
N VAL A 188 -4.64 12.08 8.93
CA VAL A 188 -4.40 13.51 8.69
C VAL A 188 -5.35 14.35 9.52
N ALA A 189 -4.79 15.39 10.13
CA ALA A 189 -5.54 16.30 10.99
C ALA A 189 -6.52 17.14 10.13
N PRO A 190 -7.73 17.45 10.63
CA PRO A 190 -8.79 18.08 9.83
C PRO A 190 -8.42 19.48 9.32
N GLU A 191 -7.42 20.12 9.91
CA GLU A 191 -6.92 21.44 9.50
C GLU A 191 -6.21 21.38 8.14
N PHE A 192 -5.69 20.21 7.74
CA PHE A 192 -5.26 19.96 6.37
C PHE A 192 -6.48 19.75 5.49
N CYS A 193 -6.97 20.84 4.94
CA CYS A 193 -8.09 20.88 4.01
C CYS A 193 -7.85 21.98 2.98
N PRO A 194 -8.52 21.93 1.81
CA PRO A 194 -8.36 22.96 0.79
C PRO A 194 -8.65 24.35 1.36
N GLY A 195 -7.80 25.32 1.01
CA GLY A 195 -8.05 26.73 1.31
C GLY A 195 -9.02 27.36 0.30
N THR A 196 -9.17 28.67 0.39
CA THR A 196 -9.87 29.46 -0.64
C THR A 196 -9.15 29.29 -1.97
N SER A 197 -9.89 28.95 -3.04
CA SER A 197 -9.31 28.74 -4.36
C SER A 197 -8.67 30.04 -4.85
N ARG A 198 -7.34 30.10 -4.90
CA ARG A 198 -6.63 31.24 -5.46
C ARG A 198 -6.72 31.17 -6.98
N LYS A 199 -7.25 32.23 -7.61
CA LYS A 199 -7.08 32.42 -9.05
C LYS A 199 -5.62 32.79 -9.28
N ARG A 200 -4.90 31.96 -10.02
CA ARG A 200 -3.51 32.23 -10.41
C ARG A 200 -3.47 33.46 -11.29
N GLN A 201 -2.50 34.34 -11.03
CA GLN A 201 -2.27 35.53 -11.83
C GLN A 201 -1.44 35.17 -13.06
N ASP A 202 -1.58 35.95 -14.13
CA ASP A 202 -0.77 35.75 -15.34
C ASP A 202 0.71 36.01 -15.03
N GLY A 203 1.60 35.19 -15.59
CA GLY A 203 3.04 35.22 -15.30
C GLY A 203 3.48 34.74 -13.91
N GLU A 204 2.57 34.33 -13.02
CA GLU A 204 2.96 33.78 -11.70
C GLU A 204 3.71 32.44 -11.85
N LEU A 205 4.79 32.21 -11.09
CA LEU A 205 5.52 30.93 -11.12
C LEU A 205 4.67 29.78 -10.56
N TYR A 206 4.79 28.59 -11.16
CA TYR A 206 4.27 27.34 -10.59
C TYR A 206 5.09 26.95 -9.36
N LYS A 207 4.43 26.88 -8.22
CA LYS A 207 5.04 26.58 -6.92
C LYS A 207 4.94 25.07 -6.66
N VAL A 208 6.09 24.41 -6.62
CA VAL A 208 6.18 22.96 -6.47
C VAL A 208 6.72 22.61 -5.10
N LEU A 209 5.89 21.93 -4.32
CA LEU A 209 6.21 21.60 -2.93
C LEU A 209 6.72 20.17 -2.79
N MET A 210 7.74 19.99 -1.96
CA MET A 210 8.12 18.70 -1.43
C MET A 210 8.40 18.80 0.07
N VAL A 211 7.71 17.99 0.85
CA VAL A 211 7.74 18.00 2.32
C VAL A 211 8.38 16.70 2.83
N GLY A 212 9.40 16.84 3.66
CA GLY A 212 10.07 15.73 4.31
C GLY A 212 11.51 16.05 4.67
N ARG A 213 12.14 15.16 5.42
CA ARG A 213 13.55 15.27 5.82
C ARG A 213 14.46 15.46 4.60
N LEU A 214 15.48 16.31 4.71
CA LEU A 214 16.50 16.47 3.65
C LEU A 214 17.54 15.36 3.75
N SER A 215 17.13 14.15 3.41
CA SER A 215 17.89 12.90 3.51
C SER A 215 17.92 12.17 2.17
N ALA A 216 18.83 11.21 2.02
CA ALA A 216 19.13 10.65 0.71
C ALA A 216 17.97 9.81 0.14
N GLU A 217 17.17 9.17 0.98
CA GLU A 217 16.01 8.37 0.58
C GLU A 217 14.82 9.21 0.10
N LYS A 218 14.76 10.50 0.47
CA LYS A 218 13.70 11.41 0.04
C LYS A 218 13.89 11.90 -1.40
N ARG A 219 15.12 11.88 -1.93
CA ARG A 219 15.43 12.15 -3.34
C ARG A 219 15.00 13.53 -3.85
N GLN A 220 15.14 14.57 -3.02
CA GLN A 220 15.00 15.96 -3.46
C GLN A 220 15.92 16.28 -4.66
N ASP A 221 17.04 15.57 -4.78
CA ASP A 221 17.98 15.67 -5.90
C ASP A 221 17.34 15.35 -7.25
N VAL A 222 16.37 14.43 -7.28
CA VAL A 222 15.63 14.05 -8.50
C VAL A 222 14.74 15.19 -8.96
N LEU A 223 14.05 15.88 -8.03
CA LEU A 223 13.21 17.03 -8.37
C LEU A 223 14.04 18.20 -8.90
N ILE A 224 15.17 18.53 -8.26
CA ILE A 224 16.07 19.59 -8.77
C ILE A 224 16.51 19.28 -10.20
N LYS A 225 16.94 18.04 -10.47
CA LYS A 225 17.34 17.60 -11.82
C LYS A 225 16.18 17.55 -12.81
N ALA A 226 14.95 17.34 -12.33
CA ALA A 226 13.76 17.33 -13.18
C ALA A 226 13.45 18.75 -13.66
N VAL A 227 13.53 19.75 -12.78
CA VAL A 227 13.38 21.17 -13.20
C VAL A 227 14.45 21.55 -14.22
N GLN A 228 15.70 21.10 -14.07
CA GLN A 228 16.75 21.32 -15.08
C GLN A 228 16.43 20.74 -16.46
N LYS A 229 15.52 19.76 -16.54
CA LYS A 229 15.10 19.09 -17.78
C LYS A 229 13.72 19.50 -18.26
N SER A 230 12.99 20.28 -17.46
CA SER A 230 11.63 20.72 -17.76
C SER A 230 11.67 21.81 -18.82
N GLN A 231 10.72 21.76 -19.76
CA GLN A 231 10.53 22.81 -20.76
C GLN A 231 10.03 24.12 -20.11
N ASN A 232 9.43 24.00 -18.92
CA ASN A 232 8.89 25.10 -18.13
C ASN A 232 9.81 25.51 -16.97
N ALA A 233 11.11 25.21 -17.03
CA ALA A 233 12.05 25.49 -15.94
C ALA A 233 12.04 26.96 -15.45
N GLN A 234 11.82 27.91 -16.37
CA GLN A 234 11.75 29.35 -16.07
C GLN A 234 10.48 29.74 -15.30
N ASN A 235 9.46 28.88 -15.31
CA ASN A 235 8.14 29.14 -14.74
C ASN A 235 7.93 28.37 -13.43
N ILE A 236 8.98 27.80 -12.82
CA ILE A 236 8.88 26.92 -11.64
C ILE A 236 9.65 27.48 -10.45
N GLN A 237 8.98 27.57 -9.29
CA GLN A 237 9.60 27.81 -7.99
C GLN A 237 9.52 26.54 -7.13
N LEU A 238 10.67 26.04 -6.66
CA LEU A 238 10.72 24.89 -5.75
C LEU A 238 10.65 25.31 -4.28
N TYR A 239 9.88 24.55 -3.50
CA TYR A 239 9.80 24.64 -2.04
C TYR A 239 10.16 23.30 -1.40
N PHE A 240 11.18 23.31 -0.54
CA PHE A 240 11.58 22.17 0.27
C PHE A 240 11.29 22.44 1.74
N ALA A 241 10.22 21.82 2.25
CA ALA A 241 9.82 21.92 3.64
C ALA A 241 10.41 20.76 4.45
N GLY A 242 11.51 21.04 5.15
CA GLY A 242 12.17 20.09 6.03
C GLY A 242 13.62 20.44 6.33
N ARG A 243 14.20 19.70 7.29
CA ARG A 243 15.62 19.79 7.66
C ARG A 243 16.30 18.46 7.44
N GLY A 244 17.62 18.45 7.31
CA GLY A 244 18.38 17.21 7.22
C GLY A 244 19.80 17.37 6.70
N PRO A 245 20.60 16.30 6.74
CA PRO A 245 22.03 16.33 6.46
C PRO A 245 22.39 16.68 5.01
N LYS A 246 21.42 16.66 4.08
CA LYS A 246 21.67 17.00 2.66
C LYS A 246 21.47 18.47 2.32
N LEU A 247 21.08 19.33 3.27
CA LEU A 247 20.73 20.74 3.01
C LEU A 247 21.76 21.48 2.14
N HIS A 248 23.01 21.56 2.59
CA HIS A 248 24.08 22.28 1.86
C HIS A 248 24.29 21.75 0.43
N ARG A 249 24.24 20.42 0.26
CA ARG A 249 24.38 19.79 -1.06
C ARG A 249 23.20 20.16 -1.96
N LEU A 250 21.98 20.14 -1.44
CA LEU A 250 20.78 20.48 -2.20
C LEU A 250 20.74 21.96 -2.58
N GLN A 251 21.16 22.87 -1.69
CA GLN A 251 21.33 24.29 -1.99
C GLN A 251 22.30 24.51 -3.15
N LYS A 252 23.50 23.89 -3.09
CA LYS A 252 24.50 23.98 -4.17
C LYS A 252 23.98 23.42 -5.51
N MET A 253 23.20 22.35 -5.48
CA MET A 253 22.58 21.79 -6.68
C MET A 253 21.49 22.71 -7.25
N GLY A 254 20.65 23.28 -6.37
CA GLY A 254 19.52 24.14 -6.74
C GLY A 254 19.93 25.53 -7.21
N ALA A 255 21.11 26.03 -6.83
CA ALA A 255 21.64 27.32 -7.26
C ALA A 255 21.85 27.45 -8.78
N LYS A 256 21.81 26.31 -9.52
CA LYS A 256 21.89 26.28 -10.99
C LYS A 256 20.54 26.42 -11.69
N LEU A 257 19.45 26.44 -10.93
CA LEU A 257 18.10 26.65 -11.49
C LEU A 257 17.88 28.13 -11.76
N PRO A 258 16.98 28.48 -12.70
CA PRO A 258 16.58 29.88 -12.90
C PRO A 258 16.06 30.53 -11.62
N HIS A 259 15.25 29.77 -10.86
CA HIS A 259 14.77 30.15 -9.53
C HIS A 259 15.32 29.16 -8.48
N PRO A 260 16.26 29.58 -7.62
CA PRO A 260 16.81 28.73 -6.58
C PRO A 260 15.72 28.18 -5.64
N PRO A 261 15.81 26.92 -5.17
CA PRO A 261 14.83 26.36 -4.25
C PRO A 261 14.78 27.09 -2.91
N ILE A 262 13.57 27.29 -2.39
CA ILE A 262 13.33 27.85 -1.06
C ILE A 262 13.30 26.72 -0.05
N PHE A 263 14.15 26.80 0.98
CA PHE A 263 14.23 25.82 2.05
C PHE A 263 13.62 26.39 3.32
N GLY A 264 12.73 25.65 3.97
CA GLY A 264 12.08 26.10 5.20
C GLY A 264 11.74 24.96 6.15
N TYR A 265 11.56 25.31 7.42
CA TYR A 265 11.02 24.42 8.43
C TYR A 265 9.82 25.08 9.08
N TYR A 266 8.67 24.41 9.03
CA TYR A 266 7.38 25.01 9.33
C TYR A 266 6.72 24.25 10.49
N ASN A 267 6.00 24.99 11.34
CA ASN A 267 5.02 24.39 12.23
C ASN A 267 3.79 23.92 11.42
N GLN A 268 2.79 23.35 12.09
CA GLN A 268 1.62 22.82 11.39
C GLN A 268 0.86 23.90 10.60
N GLU A 269 0.61 25.07 11.21
CA GLU A 269 -0.13 26.16 10.58
C GLU A 269 0.59 26.72 9.34
N GLY A 270 1.88 27.04 9.48
CA GLY A 270 2.69 27.53 8.36
C GLY A 270 2.89 26.48 7.25
N LEU A 271 2.89 25.19 7.60
CA LEU A 271 2.93 24.12 6.59
C LEU A 271 1.61 24.05 5.80
N ILE A 272 0.47 24.21 6.47
CA ILE A 272 -0.84 24.25 5.82
C ILE A 272 -0.94 25.45 4.88
N GLU A 273 -0.50 26.62 5.33
CA GLU A 273 -0.45 27.83 4.50
C GLU A 273 0.46 27.63 3.27
N LEU A 274 1.66 27.10 3.47
CA LEU A 274 2.56 26.79 2.37
C LEU A 274 1.93 25.78 1.39
N MET A 275 1.32 24.70 1.87
CA MET A 275 0.64 23.72 1.02
C MET A 275 -0.48 24.38 0.20
N ARG A 276 -1.32 25.22 0.82
CA ARG A 276 -2.40 25.94 0.14
C ARG A 276 -1.89 26.99 -0.86
N SER A 277 -0.66 27.47 -0.69
CA SER A 277 -0.04 28.42 -1.59
C SER A 277 0.58 27.79 -2.84
N CYS A 278 0.76 26.47 -2.87
CA CYS A 278 1.44 25.74 -3.95
C CYS A 278 0.46 25.19 -5.01
N ASP A 279 0.97 24.78 -6.16
CA ASP A 279 0.16 24.27 -7.29
C ASP A 279 0.13 22.73 -7.36
N PHE A 280 1.27 22.08 -7.16
CA PHE A 280 1.34 20.61 -7.07
C PHE A 280 2.45 20.15 -6.13
N TYR A 281 2.29 18.92 -5.64
CA TYR A 281 3.19 18.29 -4.69
C TYR A 281 4.01 17.21 -5.38
N VAL A 282 5.31 17.14 -5.10
CA VAL A 282 6.15 16.05 -5.60
C VAL A 282 6.57 15.15 -4.45
N HIS A 283 6.32 13.84 -4.61
CA HIS A 283 6.76 12.81 -3.69
C HIS A 283 7.83 11.93 -4.32
N ALA A 284 9.09 12.36 -4.25
CA ALA A 284 10.21 11.66 -4.90
C ALA A 284 10.80 10.48 -4.11
N SER A 285 10.33 10.24 -2.87
CA SER A 285 10.96 9.28 -1.95
C SER A 285 11.06 7.87 -2.52
N ASP A 286 12.22 7.23 -2.31
CA ASP A 286 12.44 5.83 -2.68
C ASP A 286 11.81 4.87 -1.67
N ILE A 287 11.77 5.25 -0.39
CA ILE A 287 11.35 4.38 0.71
C ILE A 287 10.36 5.14 1.59
N GLU A 288 9.14 4.61 1.69
CA GLU A 288 8.08 5.19 2.52
C GLU A 288 7.12 4.15 3.06
N ILE A 289 6.83 4.29 4.36
CA ILE A 289 5.92 3.41 5.11
C ILE A 289 4.47 3.73 4.76
N GLU A 290 4.17 5.02 4.63
CA GLU A 290 2.84 5.54 4.31
C GLU A 290 2.97 6.80 3.47
N GLY A 291 3.82 7.76 3.89
CA GLY A 291 3.96 9.06 3.24
C GLY A 291 2.92 10.07 3.71
N ILE A 292 2.83 10.31 5.02
CA ILE A 292 1.83 11.21 5.62
C ILE A 292 1.85 12.63 5.02
N SER A 293 3.03 13.14 4.66
CA SER A 293 3.16 14.45 4.03
C SER A 293 2.57 14.50 2.62
N CYS A 294 2.52 13.37 1.91
CA CYS A 294 1.79 13.24 0.65
C CYS A 294 0.28 13.34 0.89
N ILE A 295 -0.21 12.69 1.96
CA ILE A 295 -1.62 12.74 2.34
C ILE A 295 -2.02 14.15 2.76
N GLU A 296 -1.24 14.79 3.62
CA GLU A 296 -1.43 16.19 4.03
C GLU A 296 -1.47 17.15 2.83
N ALA A 297 -0.56 16.98 1.87
CA ALA A 297 -0.52 17.81 0.66
C ALA A 297 -1.79 17.65 -0.18
N PHE A 298 -2.20 16.41 -0.47
CA PHE A 298 -3.38 16.18 -1.30
C PHE A 298 -4.70 16.45 -0.53
N SER A 299 -4.69 16.37 0.80
CA SER A 299 -5.78 16.87 1.66
C SER A 299 -5.99 18.37 1.49
N CYS A 300 -4.93 19.15 1.25
CA CYS A 300 -5.00 20.56 0.91
C CYS A 300 -5.39 20.84 -0.55
N GLY A 301 -5.67 19.81 -1.35
CA GLY A 301 -6.07 19.93 -2.76
C GLY A 301 -4.91 19.98 -3.75
N LEU A 302 -3.67 19.74 -3.33
CA LEU A 302 -2.53 19.61 -4.25
C LEU A 302 -2.60 18.30 -5.02
N VAL A 303 -2.26 18.33 -6.31
CA VAL A 303 -2.06 17.12 -7.10
C VAL A 303 -0.66 16.54 -6.80
N PRO A 304 -0.55 15.31 -6.27
CA PRO A 304 0.73 14.67 -6.03
C PRO A 304 1.27 13.98 -7.30
N ILE A 305 2.56 14.23 -7.61
CA ILE A 305 3.35 13.47 -8.58
C ILE A 305 4.29 12.54 -7.80
N ILE A 306 4.06 11.23 -7.90
CA ILE A 306 4.59 10.23 -6.98
C ILE A 306 5.57 9.29 -7.68
N SER A 307 6.70 9.02 -7.02
CA SER A 307 7.68 8.01 -7.46
C SER A 307 7.06 6.61 -7.46
N ASP A 308 7.16 5.86 -8.56
CA ASP A 308 6.63 4.49 -8.69
C ASP A 308 7.46 3.40 -7.96
N SER A 309 8.29 3.83 -7.00
CA SER A 309 9.21 2.98 -6.23
C SER A 309 8.49 1.80 -5.60
N VAL A 310 9.03 0.60 -5.83
CA VAL A 310 8.54 -0.66 -5.25
C VAL A 310 8.72 -0.76 -3.74
N ARG A 311 9.47 0.17 -3.13
CA ARG A 311 9.74 0.24 -1.69
C ARG A 311 8.91 1.32 -0.99
N SER A 312 7.97 1.96 -1.69
CA SER A 312 7.11 3.02 -1.15
C SER A 312 5.63 2.62 -1.13
N ALA A 313 4.95 2.96 -0.05
CA ALA A 313 3.50 2.87 0.06
C ALA A 313 2.75 3.94 -0.76
N THR A 314 3.38 5.08 -1.07
CA THR A 314 2.71 6.25 -1.66
C THR A 314 2.13 5.99 -3.05
N VAL A 315 2.62 4.98 -3.76
CA VAL A 315 2.09 4.57 -5.08
C VAL A 315 0.58 4.29 -5.01
N GLN A 316 0.07 3.82 -3.86
CA GLN A 316 -1.36 3.55 -3.67
C GLN A 316 -2.24 4.81 -3.73
N PHE A 317 -1.64 6.00 -3.61
CA PHE A 317 -2.36 7.28 -3.62
C PHE A 317 -2.53 7.86 -5.02
N ALA A 318 -1.81 7.36 -6.03
CA ALA A 318 -1.95 7.87 -7.39
C ALA A 318 -3.33 7.52 -7.95
N LEU A 319 -4.10 8.55 -8.34
CA LEU A 319 -5.41 8.37 -8.97
C LEU A 319 -5.32 7.94 -10.44
N GLY A 320 -4.14 8.08 -11.06
CA GLY A 320 -3.89 7.67 -12.44
C GLY A 320 -2.39 7.62 -12.78
N PRO A 321 -2.01 7.02 -13.91
CA PRO A 321 -0.62 6.92 -14.36
C PRO A 321 0.06 8.29 -14.57
N GLU A 322 -0.69 9.36 -14.82
CA GLU A 322 -0.24 10.75 -14.92
C GLU A 322 0.24 11.33 -13.57
N CYS A 323 -0.18 10.73 -12.45
CA CYS A 323 0.29 11.08 -11.11
C CYS A 323 1.53 10.26 -10.70
N LEU A 324 2.08 9.44 -11.61
CA LEU A 324 3.24 8.59 -11.36
C LEU A 324 4.40 8.95 -12.30
N PHE A 325 5.61 8.95 -11.74
CA PHE A 325 6.85 9.03 -12.51
C PHE A 325 7.77 7.86 -12.18
N ARG A 326 8.66 7.52 -13.12
CA ARG A 326 9.61 6.41 -12.95
C ARG A 326 10.62 6.74 -11.84
N SER A 327 10.67 5.90 -10.81
CA SER A 327 11.57 6.04 -9.66
C SER A 327 13.01 6.31 -10.09
N GLY A 328 13.58 7.39 -9.55
CA GLY A 328 14.94 7.84 -9.83
C GLY A 328 15.17 8.49 -11.20
N SER A 329 14.14 8.70 -12.03
CA SER A 329 14.24 9.33 -13.35
C SER A 329 13.81 10.80 -13.32
N PRO A 330 14.75 11.77 -13.40
CA PRO A 330 14.40 13.19 -13.50
C PRO A 330 13.66 13.53 -14.81
N ALA A 331 13.95 12.82 -15.90
CA ALA A 331 13.27 13.06 -17.19
C ALA A 331 11.79 12.69 -17.13
N SER A 332 11.45 11.54 -16.53
CA SER A 332 10.05 11.13 -16.36
C SER A 332 9.30 12.06 -15.40
N LEU A 333 9.97 12.59 -14.37
CA LEU A 333 9.37 13.58 -13.48
C LEU A 333 9.12 14.92 -14.19
N ALA A 334 10.09 15.39 -14.99
CA ALA A 334 9.96 16.62 -15.77
C ALA A 334 8.77 16.53 -16.74
N GLU A 335 8.65 15.42 -17.47
CA GLU A 335 7.52 15.15 -18.38
C GLU A 335 6.16 15.24 -17.66
N ARG A 336 6.04 14.65 -16.45
CA ARG A 336 4.81 14.74 -15.67
C ARG A 336 4.51 16.17 -15.21
N MET A 337 5.53 16.89 -14.75
CA MET A 337 5.36 18.29 -14.33
C MET A 337 4.93 19.17 -15.50
N ASP A 338 5.59 19.05 -16.65
CA ASP A 338 5.27 19.81 -17.86
C ASP A 338 3.85 19.52 -18.37
N ALA A 339 3.42 18.25 -18.32
CA ALA A 339 2.05 17.88 -18.69
C ALA A 339 1.00 18.56 -17.79
N TRP A 340 1.23 18.62 -16.47
CA TRP A 340 0.32 19.32 -15.56
C TRP A 340 0.32 20.84 -15.76
N ILE A 341 1.49 21.42 -16.03
CA ILE A 341 1.64 22.85 -16.34
C ILE A 341 0.88 23.24 -17.61
N SER A 342 0.83 22.34 -18.61
CA SER A 342 0.12 22.58 -19.87
C SER A 342 -1.41 22.53 -19.77
N ASP A 343 -1.98 21.95 -18.69
CA ASP A 343 -3.43 21.81 -18.50
C ASP A 343 -3.89 22.22 -17.09
N PRO A 344 -3.96 23.54 -16.81
CA PRO A 344 -4.36 24.06 -15.50
C PRO A 344 -5.79 23.70 -15.09
N GLN A 345 -6.69 23.53 -16.06
CA GLN A 345 -8.08 23.14 -15.78
C GLN A 345 -8.15 21.72 -15.24
N LYS A 346 -7.45 20.77 -15.89
CA LYS A 346 -7.33 19.40 -15.42
C LYS A 346 -6.60 19.33 -14.09
N LEU A 347 -5.56 20.14 -13.88
CA LEU A 347 -4.86 20.25 -12.59
C LEU A 347 -5.84 20.62 -11.46
N SER A 348 -6.62 21.69 -11.64
CA SER A 348 -7.61 22.15 -10.66
C SER A 348 -8.70 21.10 -10.38
N LYS A 349 -9.25 20.48 -11.44
CA LYS A 349 -10.24 19.40 -11.30
C LYS A 349 -9.66 18.22 -10.51
N THR A 350 -8.44 17.82 -10.83
CA THR A 350 -7.75 16.71 -10.17
C THR A 350 -7.41 17.04 -8.71
N GLY A 351 -7.07 18.30 -8.39
CA GLY A 351 -6.87 18.74 -7.02
C GLY A 351 -8.12 18.57 -6.14
N LYS A 352 -9.29 18.94 -6.66
CA LYS A 352 -10.58 18.72 -5.97
C LYS A 352 -10.86 17.23 -5.75
N MET A 353 -10.56 16.40 -6.76
CA MET A 353 -10.65 14.95 -6.66
C MET A 353 -9.75 14.41 -5.52
N TYR A 354 -8.50 14.87 -5.45
CA TYR A 354 -7.58 14.48 -4.38
C TYR A 354 -8.04 14.89 -2.98
N ALA A 355 -8.61 16.09 -2.82
CA ALA A 355 -9.16 16.54 -1.55
C ALA A 355 -10.31 15.63 -1.06
N GLU A 356 -11.20 15.21 -1.96
CA GLU A 356 -12.26 14.24 -1.65
C GLU A 356 -11.68 12.85 -1.31
N TYR A 357 -10.73 12.37 -2.11
CA TYR A 357 -10.01 11.12 -1.84
C TYR A 357 -9.36 11.11 -0.44
N ALA A 358 -8.90 12.28 0.02
CA ALA A 358 -8.22 12.43 1.29
C ALA A 358 -9.09 12.15 2.52
N LYS A 359 -10.41 12.26 2.41
CA LYS A 359 -11.34 12.01 3.53
C LYS A 359 -11.21 10.59 4.09
N ALA A 360 -10.83 9.62 3.24
CA ALA A 360 -10.55 8.24 3.63
C ALA A 360 -9.37 8.10 4.61
N TYR A 361 -8.46 9.08 4.64
CA TYR A 361 -7.27 9.12 5.51
C TYR A 361 -7.43 10.08 6.69
N SER A 362 -8.66 10.52 6.98
CA SER A 362 -8.92 11.40 8.11
C SER A 362 -8.48 10.77 9.44
N LEU A 363 -7.98 11.60 10.35
CA LEU A 363 -7.63 11.17 11.70
C LEU A 363 -8.83 10.53 12.40
N VAL A 364 -10.04 11.08 12.22
CA VAL A 364 -11.27 10.53 12.82
C VAL A 364 -11.52 9.08 12.39
N HIS A 365 -11.35 8.76 11.10
CA HIS A 365 -11.50 7.40 10.60
C HIS A 365 -10.44 6.45 11.19
N SER A 366 -9.20 6.92 11.26
CA SER A 366 -8.07 6.17 11.81
C SER A 366 -8.28 5.82 13.29
N ILE A 367 -8.80 6.79 14.07
CA ILE A 367 -9.08 6.62 15.50
C ILE A 367 -10.23 5.65 15.75
N ARG A 368 -11.33 5.77 15.00
CA ARG A 368 -12.44 4.79 15.08
C ARG A 368 -11.97 3.38 14.74
N SER A 369 -11.03 3.24 13.80
CA SER A 369 -10.49 1.95 13.40
C SER A 369 -9.58 1.35 14.47
N ILE A 370 -8.69 2.15 15.07
CA ILE A 370 -7.81 1.64 16.14
C ILE A 370 -8.58 1.32 17.42
N GLU A 371 -9.65 2.06 17.74
CA GLU A 371 -10.54 1.74 18.87
C GLU A 371 -11.16 0.35 18.74
N LYS A 372 -11.59 -0.05 17.53
CA LYS A 372 -12.09 -1.41 17.27
C LYS A 372 -11.00 -2.46 17.52
N VAL A 373 -9.75 -2.15 17.15
CA VAL A 373 -8.61 -3.04 17.41
C VAL A 373 -8.39 -3.18 18.91
N TYR A 374 -8.35 -2.07 19.66
CA TYR A 374 -8.19 -2.09 21.11
C TYR A 374 -9.26 -2.94 21.79
N ARG A 375 -10.54 -2.75 21.44
CA ARG A 375 -11.65 -3.58 21.95
C ARG A 375 -11.48 -5.06 21.59
N SER A 376 -11.07 -5.36 20.36
CA SER A 376 -10.88 -6.75 19.91
C SER A 376 -9.66 -7.45 20.52
N ALA A 377 -8.61 -6.69 20.87
CA ALA A 377 -7.40 -7.21 21.49
C ALA A 377 -7.69 -7.72 22.91
N SER A 378 -8.69 -7.15 23.59
CA SER A 378 -9.20 -7.62 24.88
C SER A 378 -10.03 -8.91 24.77
N LEU A 379 -10.49 -9.30 23.56
CA LEU A 379 -11.48 -10.37 23.36
C LEU A 379 -10.97 -11.63 22.63
N SER A 380 -9.83 -11.61 21.92
CA SER A 380 -9.53 -12.67 20.92
C SER A 380 -8.29 -13.56 21.16
N THR A 381 -8.46 -14.84 20.79
CA THR A 381 -7.48 -15.95 20.90
C THR A 381 -6.93 -16.49 19.57
N GLY A 382 -7.38 -16.03 18.40
CA GLY A 382 -7.04 -16.65 17.10
C GLY A 382 -5.74 -16.18 16.41
N LYS A 383 -5.09 -17.08 15.65
CA LYS A 383 -3.99 -16.82 14.70
C LYS A 383 -4.51 -16.84 13.25
N ASN A 384 -3.80 -16.20 12.32
CA ASN A 384 -4.15 -16.17 10.89
C ASN A 384 -3.64 -17.44 10.16
N ASN A 385 -4.54 -18.17 9.50
CA ASN A 385 -4.26 -19.47 8.86
C ASN A 385 -3.78 -19.39 7.40
N TYR A 386 -3.79 -18.20 6.78
CA TYR A 386 -3.55 -18.06 5.34
C TYR A 386 -2.07 -17.88 4.94
N VAL A 387 -1.15 -17.80 5.90
CA VAL A 387 0.27 -17.54 5.63
C VAL A 387 1.04 -18.83 5.30
N LYS A 388 1.27 -19.09 4.01
CA LYS A 388 2.11 -20.22 3.55
C LYS A 388 3.62 -19.90 3.63
N GLY A 389 4.42 -20.89 4.04
CA GLY A 389 5.88 -20.76 4.19
C GLY A 389 6.65 -20.46 2.90
N ARG A 390 7.87 -19.91 3.02
CA ARG A 390 8.74 -19.58 1.86
C ARG A 390 9.10 -20.80 1.01
N LEU A 391 9.38 -21.94 1.65
CA LEU A 391 9.75 -23.19 0.97
C LEU A 391 8.63 -23.69 0.05
N TYR A 392 7.38 -23.63 0.53
CA TYR A 392 6.20 -23.97 -0.27
C TYR A 392 6.02 -23.03 -1.47
N ARG A 393 6.28 -21.73 -1.31
CA ARG A 393 6.20 -20.77 -2.41
C ARG A 393 7.25 -21.04 -3.49
N LEU A 394 8.47 -21.39 -3.09
CA LEU A 394 9.55 -21.74 -4.01
C LEU A 394 9.21 -23.02 -4.79
N SER A 395 8.85 -24.11 -4.09
CA SER A 395 8.50 -25.38 -4.73
C SER A 395 7.29 -25.26 -5.66
N SER A 396 6.27 -24.51 -5.24
CA SER A 396 5.09 -24.22 -6.07
C SER A 396 5.41 -23.38 -7.31
N THR A 397 6.42 -22.52 -7.23
CA THR A 397 6.86 -21.71 -8.38
C THR A 397 7.64 -22.58 -9.37
N LEU A 398 8.56 -23.41 -8.86
CA LEU A 398 9.37 -24.31 -9.67
C LEU A 398 8.48 -25.31 -10.43
N PHE A 399 7.56 -25.97 -9.73
CA PHE A 399 6.59 -26.88 -10.34
C PHE A 399 5.75 -26.19 -11.42
N TYR A 400 5.27 -24.98 -11.15
CA TYR A 400 4.44 -24.22 -12.09
C TYR A 400 5.17 -23.99 -13.42
N TYR A 401 6.40 -23.47 -13.37
CA TYR A 401 7.13 -23.08 -14.59
C TYR A 401 7.81 -24.25 -15.31
N ILE A 402 8.32 -25.25 -14.58
CA ILE A 402 9.06 -26.36 -15.18
C ILE A 402 8.15 -27.48 -15.67
N ILE A 403 7.06 -27.76 -14.95
CA ILE A 403 6.21 -28.91 -15.22
C ILE A 403 4.84 -28.48 -15.73
N ALA A 404 4.12 -27.67 -14.94
CA ALA A 404 2.72 -27.40 -15.22
C ALA A 404 2.53 -26.61 -16.53
N VAL A 405 3.29 -25.54 -16.74
CA VAL A 405 3.14 -24.70 -17.95
C VAL A 405 3.49 -25.46 -19.24
N PRO A 406 4.63 -26.16 -19.37
CA PRO A 406 4.92 -26.91 -20.60
C PRO A 406 3.86 -27.95 -20.93
N VAL A 407 3.45 -28.74 -19.92
CA VAL A 407 2.41 -29.77 -20.09
C VAL A 407 1.07 -29.15 -20.48
N LEU A 408 0.63 -28.12 -19.77
CA LEU A 408 -0.63 -27.42 -20.07
C LEU A 408 -0.58 -26.72 -21.43
N SER A 409 0.55 -26.13 -21.82
CA SER A 409 0.72 -25.45 -23.11
C SER A 409 0.58 -26.42 -24.27
N ILE A 410 1.25 -27.57 -24.21
CA ILE A 410 1.15 -28.62 -25.22
C ILE A 410 -0.29 -29.12 -25.30
N TRP A 411 -0.88 -29.48 -24.16
CA TRP A 411 -2.23 -30.00 -24.12
C TRP A 411 -3.28 -28.99 -24.62
N ILE A 412 -3.18 -27.72 -24.22
CA ILE A 412 -4.15 -26.69 -24.60
C ILE A 412 -3.98 -26.25 -26.06
N ARG A 413 -2.76 -26.05 -26.55
CA ARG A 413 -2.52 -25.55 -27.92
C ARG A 413 -2.58 -26.65 -28.97
N VAL A 414 -2.05 -27.84 -28.67
CA VAL A 414 -1.97 -28.95 -29.64
C VAL A 414 -3.24 -29.79 -29.60
N ILE A 415 -3.66 -30.24 -28.41
CA ILE A 415 -4.83 -31.11 -28.27
C ILE A 415 -6.13 -30.28 -28.32
N LEU A 416 -6.24 -29.25 -27.48
CA LEU A 416 -7.42 -28.38 -27.44
C LEU A 416 -7.40 -27.23 -28.44
N GLY A 417 -6.37 -27.06 -29.26
CA GLY A 417 -6.38 -26.13 -30.40
C GLY A 417 -6.73 -24.69 -30.06
N VAL A 418 -6.48 -24.27 -28.82
CA VAL A 418 -6.95 -22.98 -28.29
C VAL A 418 -6.20 -21.82 -28.92
N LYS A 419 -6.94 -20.78 -29.29
CA LYS A 419 -6.38 -19.50 -29.76
C LYS A 419 -6.49 -18.43 -28.68
N VAL A 420 -5.45 -17.63 -28.52
CA VAL A 420 -5.43 -16.47 -27.62
C VAL A 420 -5.31 -15.21 -28.46
N ILE A 421 -6.22 -14.26 -28.27
CA ILE A 421 -6.28 -12.98 -28.99
C ILE A 421 -6.17 -11.84 -27.97
N GLY A 422 -5.42 -10.78 -28.30
CA GLY A 422 -5.30 -9.60 -27.44
C GLY A 422 -4.17 -9.65 -26.39
N GLU A 423 -3.19 -10.55 -26.53
CA GLU A 423 -2.05 -10.65 -25.61
C GLU A 423 -1.28 -9.32 -25.47
N LYS A 424 -1.29 -8.47 -26.51
CA LYS A 424 -0.66 -7.14 -26.51
C LYS A 424 -1.21 -6.22 -25.41
N HIS A 425 -2.48 -6.35 -25.02
CA HIS A 425 -3.12 -5.54 -23.98
C HIS A 425 -2.54 -5.81 -22.58
N LEU A 426 -1.79 -6.90 -22.41
CA LEU A 426 -1.12 -7.25 -21.15
C LEU A 426 0.26 -6.58 -20.99
N ARG A 427 0.78 -5.92 -22.03
CA ARG A 427 2.08 -5.24 -21.97
C ARG A 427 2.04 -4.09 -20.95
N GLY A 428 3.07 -3.94 -20.13
CA GLY A 428 3.14 -2.91 -19.09
C GLY A 428 2.33 -3.18 -17.81
N ILE A 429 1.35 -4.08 -17.84
CA ILE A 429 0.57 -4.44 -16.64
C ILE A 429 1.43 -5.26 -15.68
N LYS A 430 1.73 -4.70 -14.50
CA LYS A 430 2.49 -5.41 -13.46
C LYS A 430 1.58 -6.24 -12.54
N GLY A 431 0.37 -5.76 -12.26
CA GLY A 431 -0.66 -6.48 -11.48
C GLY A 431 -2.05 -5.99 -11.86
N ALA A 432 -3.04 -6.88 -11.81
CA ALA A 432 -4.40 -6.63 -12.27
C ALA A 432 -5.41 -7.60 -11.64
N MET A 433 -6.67 -7.18 -11.60
CA MET A 433 -7.80 -8.09 -11.45
C MET A 433 -8.18 -8.60 -12.84
N THR A 434 -8.23 -9.91 -13.05
CA THR A 434 -8.73 -10.49 -14.30
C THR A 434 -10.08 -11.13 -14.06
N VAL A 435 -11.01 -10.93 -14.98
CA VAL A 435 -12.35 -11.54 -14.92
C VAL A 435 -12.65 -12.31 -16.20
N CYS A 436 -13.33 -13.45 -16.07
CA CYS A 436 -13.70 -14.28 -17.22
C CYS A 436 -15.11 -14.86 -17.07
N ASN A 437 -15.80 -15.11 -18.19
CA ASN A 437 -17.01 -15.92 -18.18
C ASN A 437 -16.68 -17.37 -17.79
N HIS A 438 -17.57 -18.03 -17.05
CA HIS A 438 -17.32 -19.36 -16.51
C HIS A 438 -18.07 -20.43 -17.30
N VAL A 439 -17.43 -20.94 -18.36
CA VAL A 439 -18.06 -21.71 -19.44
C VAL A 439 -17.38 -23.04 -19.75
N HIS A 440 -16.24 -23.35 -19.14
CA HIS A 440 -15.59 -24.66 -19.27
C HIS A 440 -14.89 -25.07 -17.97
N THR A 441 -14.76 -26.37 -17.74
CA THR A 441 -14.00 -26.93 -16.60
C THR A 441 -12.51 -26.59 -16.60
N LEU A 442 -12.01 -26.01 -17.70
CA LEU A 442 -10.59 -25.69 -17.90
C LEU A 442 -10.34 -24.18 -17.95
N ASP A 443 -11.35 -23.34 -17.69
CA ASP A 443 -11.24 -21.89 -17.79
C ASP A 443 -10.02 -21.36 -17.02
N CYS A 444 -9.81 -21.82 -15.78
CA CYS A 444 -8.65 -21.45 -14.97
C CYS A 444 -7.31 -21.77 -15.65
N ALA A 445 -7.20 -22.95 -16.27
CA ALA A 445 -5.97 -23.39 -16.94
C ALA A 445 -5.71 -22.60 -18.22
N LEU A 446 -6.78 -22.28 -18.96
CA LEU A 446 -6.73 -21.46 -20.17
C LEU A 446 -6.28 -20.04 -19.86
N VAL A 447 -6.89 -19.43 -18.84
CA VAL A 447 -6.53 -18.09 -18.36
C VAL A 447 -5.10 -18.08 -17.83
N ALA A 448 -4.68 -19.09 -17.07
CA ALA A 448 -3.31 -19.21 -16.57
C ALA A 448 -2.27 -19.29 -17.71
N LEU A 449 -2.58 -20.02 -18.80
CA LEU A 449 -1.71 -20.11 -19.97
C LEU A 449 -1.68 -18.79 -20.75
N ALA A 450 -2.84 -18.15 -20.95
CA ALA A 450 -2.93 -16.88 -21.67
C ALA A 450 -2.20 -15.74 -20.97
N LEU A 451 -2.08 -15.81 -19.64
CA LEU A 451 -1.39 -14.81 -18.83
C LEU A 451 0.09 -15.16 -18.58
N PHE A 452 0.59 -16.28 -19.12
CA PHE A 452 2.01 -16.65 -19.03
C PHE A 452 2.92 -15.52 -19.57
N PRO A 453 4.08 -15.24 -18.94
CA PRO A 453 4.72 -15.94 -17.81
C PRO A 453 4.20 -15.56 -16.42
N ARG A 454 3.07 -14.86 -16.30
CA ARG A 454 2.59 -14.39 -15.00
C ARG A 454 1.73 -15.47 -14.33
N LYS A 455 2.12 -15.89 -13.13
CA LYS A 455 1.34 -16.80 -12.30
C LYS A 455 0.11 -16.07 -11.73
N ILE A 456 -1.08 -16.63 -11.95
CA ILE A 456 -2.34 -16.13 -11.38
C ILE A 456 -2.64 -16.78 -10.02
N VAL A 457 -3.47 -16.09 -9.23
CA VAL A 457 -4.11 -16.66 -8.04
C VAL A 457 -5.62 -16.60 -8.24
N PHE A 458 -6.33 -17.70 -7.99
CA PHE A 458 -7.78 -17.77 -8.20
C PHE A 458 -8.51 -18.39 -7.00
N PRO A 459 -9.68 -17.85 -6.62
CA PRO A 459 -10.59 -18.49 -5.67
C PRO A 459 -11.10 -19.81 -6.23
N THR A 460 -11.27 -20.82 -5.39
CA THR A 460 -11.95 -22.06 -5.76
C THR A 460 -12.65 -22.67 -4.55
N LEU A 461 -13.60 -23.57 -4.79
CA LEU A 461 -14.33 -24.28 -3.74
C LEU A 461 -13.38 -25.13 -2.86
N PRO A 462 -13.64 -25.26 -1.54
CA PRO A 462 -12.82 -26.05 -0.63
C PRO A 462 -12.59 -27.49 -1.12
N GLU A 463 -13.59 -28.13 -1.71
CA GLU A 463 -13.56 -29.52 -2.17
C GLU A 463 -12.49 -29.72 -3.25
N ASN A 464 -12.35 -28.73 -4.15
CA ASN A 464 -11.34 -28.73 -5.22
C ASN A 464 -9.91 -28.64 -4.69
N VAL A 465 -9.73 -28.16 -3.46
CA VAL A 465 -8.44 -27.92 -2.80
C VAL A 465 -8.12 -29.01 -1.79
N GLN A 466 -9.14 -29.63 -1.20
CA GLN A 466 -9.01 -30.67 -0.17
C GLN A 466 -8.84 -32.08 -0.75
N SER A 467 -9.22 -32.29 -2.02
CA SER A 467 -8.95 -33.56 -2.71
C SER A 467 -7.44 -33.89 -2.78
N ILE A 468 -7.07 -35.13 -2.49
CA ILE A 468 -5.67 -35.56 -2.22
C ILE A 468 -4.74 -35.32 -3.42
N TRP A 469 -5.19 -35.64 -4.63
CA TRP A 469 -4.41 -35.54 -5.87
C TRP A 469 -4.76 -34.29 -6.70
N PRO A 470 -6.02 -34.10 -7.13
CA PRO A 470 -6.45 -32.89 -7.84
C PRO A 470 -6.20 -31.61 -7.04
N GLY A 471 -6.43 -31.66 -5.72
CA GLY A 471 -6.27 -30.49 -4.86
C GLY A 471 -4.83 -30.05 -4.66
N LYS A 472 -3.85 -30.96 -4.68
CA LYS A 472 -2.42 -30.58 -4.70
C LYS A 472 -2.06 -29.83 -5.98
N ILE A 473 -2.56 -30.28 -7.12
CA ILE A 473 -2.34 -29.62 -8.42
C ILE A 473 -3.01 -28.24 -8.45
N VAL A 474 -4.27 -28.14 -8.03
CA VAL A 474 -5.01 -26.86 -7.96
C VAL A 474 -4.27 -25.85 -7.07
N ARG A 475 -3.79 -26.27 -5.89
CA ARG A 475 -2.98 -25.42 -5.00
C ARG A 475 -1.64 -24.99 -5.62
N LEU A 476 -1.03 -25.84 -6.43
CA LEU A 476 0.22 -25.56 -7.12
C LEU A 476 0.03 -24.58 -8.27
N LEU A 477 -1.10 -24.66 -8.98
CA LEU A 477 -1.51 -23.75 -10.06
C LEU A 477 -1.95 -22.36 -9.57
N GLY A 478 -2.18 -22.17 -8.27
CA GLY A 478 -2.56 -20.89 -7.68
C GLY A 478 -3.96 -20.84 -7.08
N GLY A 479 -4.66 -21.99 -6.99
CA GLY A 479 -5.97 -22.08 -6.36
C GLY A 479 -5.93 -21.87 -4.85
N VAL A 480 -6.83 -21.03 -4.35
CA VAL A 480 -7.04 -20.74 -2.93
C VAL A 480 -8.48 -21.04 -2.56
N ALA A 481 -8.68 -21.84 -1.51
CA ALA A 481 -10.01 -22.21 -1.05
C ALA A 481 -10.77 -20.98 -0.51
N ILE A 482 -12.00 -20.80 -0.98
CA ILE A 482 -12.94 -19.82 -0.42
C ILE A 482 -13.50 -20.40 0.88
N PRO A 483 -13.39 -19.71 2.01
CA PRO A 483 -13.91 -20.20 3.28
C PRO A 483 -15.43 -20.08 3.36
N GLY A 484 -16.07 -21.00 4.10
CA GLY A 484 -17.52 -21.01 4.29
C GLY A 484 -18.04 -20.03 5.36
N ASN A 485 -17.16 -19.41 6.16
CA ASN A 485 -17.56 -18.50 7.23
C ASN A 485 -17.21 -17.02 6.94
N MET A 486 -18.04 -16.10 7.44
CA MET A 486 -17.92 -14.66 7.13
C MET A 486 -16.61 -14.02 7.63
N THR A 487 -16.09 -14.48 8.76
CA THR A 487 -14.87 -13.90 9.36
C THR A 487 -13.63 -14.28 8.56
N GLU A 488 -13.54 -15.53 8.13
CA GLU A 488 -12.50 -16.03 7.24
C GLU A 488 -12.68 -15.52 5.82
N LEU A 489 -13.91 -15.32 5.35
CA LEU A 489 -14.17 -14.72 4.05
C LEU A 489 -13.56 -13.32 3.96
N LYS A 490 -13.71 -12.52 5.02
CA LYS A 490 -13.02 -11.22 5.12
C LYS A 490 -11.49 -11.38 5.04
N GLN A 491 -10.91 -12.34 5.76
CA GLN A 491 -9.46 -12.60 5.71
C GLN A 491 -9.01 -13.05 4.31
N PHE A 492 -9.82 -13.84 3.62
CA PHE A 492 -9.58 -14.27 2.26
C PHE A 492 -9.55 -13.08 1.29
N PHE A 493 -10.54 -12.17 1.37
CA PHE A 493 -10.55 -10.96 0.57
C PHE A 493 -9.36 -10.04 0.89
N ASP A 494 -9.00 -9.86 2.17
CA ASP A 494 -7.80 -9.11 2.59
C ASP A 494 -6.49 -9.72 2.03
N GLU A 495 -6.45 -11.03 1.82
CA GLU A 495 -5.32 -11.74 1.21
C GLU A 495 -5.28 -11.55 -0.31
N MET A 496 -6.44 -11.61 -0.99
CA MET A 496 -6.53 -11.32 -2.43
C MET A 496 -6.13 -9.88 -2.73
N GLU A 497 -6.62 -8.93 -1.94
CA GLU A 497 -6.23 -7.53 -2.03
C GLU A 497 -4.71 -7.37 -1.85
N PHE A 498 -4.13 -8.08 -0.88
CA PHE A 498 -2.68 -8.08 -0.67
C PHE A 498 -1.89 -8.55 -1.89
N LEU A 499 -2.36 -9.61 -2.56
CA LEU A 499 -1.73 -10.11 -3.77
C LEU A 499 -1.77 -9.04 -4.87
N LEU A 500 -2.90 -8.36 -5.06
CA LEU A 500 -3.04 -7.27 -6.02
C LEU A 500 -2.06 -6.11 -5.71
N VAL A 501 -1.98 -5.68 -4.45
CA VAL A 501 -1.02 -4.65 -4.00
C VAL A 501 0.43 -5.07 -4.25
N LYS A 502 0.73 -6.36 -4.17
CA LYS A 502 2.05 -6.93 -4.51
C LYS A 502 2.29 -7.09 -6.02
N ARG A 503 1.48 -6.44 -6.86
CA ARG A 503 1.56 -6.53 -8.32
C ARG A 503 1.45 -8.00 -8.78
N ARG A 504 0.55 -8.77 -8.16
CA ARG A 504 0.15 -10.10 -8.66
C ARG A 504 -1.15 -9.98 -9.44
N ILE A 505 -1.45 -11.01 -10.22
CA ILE A 505 -2.73 -11.12 -10.91
C ILE A 505 -3.65 -12.02 -10.07
N VAL A 506 -4.80 -11.46 -9.69
CA VAL A 506 -5.89 -12.23 -9.09
C VAL A 506 -6.94 -12.44 -10.17
N HIS A 507 -7.42 -13.68 -10.29
CA HIS A 507 -8.40 -14.08 -11.27
C HIS A 507 -9.69 -14.51 -10.59
N ILE A 508 -10.83 -13.96 -11.01
CA ILE A 508 -12.14 -14.28 -10.45
C ILE A 508 -13.15 -14.45 -11.58
N PHE A 509 -14.02 -15.45 -11.49
CA PHE A 509 -15.21 -15.58 -12.33
C PHE A 509 -16.36 -14.76 -11.72
N PRO A 510 -16.70 -13.57 -12.25
CA PRO A 510 -17.74 -12.74 -11.67
C PRO A 510 -19.14 -13.38 -11.77
N GLU A 511 -19.35 -14.31 -12.70
CA GLU A 511 -20.62 -15.05 -12.85
C GLU A 511 -20.86 -16.05 -11.69
N GLY A 512 -19.80 -16.44 -10.97
CA GLY A 512 -19.85 -17.39 -9.85
C GLY A 512 -19.94 -18.85 -10.29
N ASP A 513 -21.04 -19.23 -10.93
CA ASP A 513 -21.32 -20.65 -11.22
C ASP A 513 -20.80 -21.06 -12.60
N LEU A 514 -20.30 -22.29 -12.75
CA LEU A 514 -19.89 -22.83 -14.05
C LEU A 514 -21.12 -23.27 -14.88
N LYS A 515 -21.27 -22.75 -16.10
CA LYS A 515 -22.26 -23.25 -17.06
C LYS A 515 -21.57 -23.72 -18.36
N PRO A 516 -21.35 -25.04 -18.53
CA PRO A 516 -20.59 -25.56 -19.65
C PRO A 516 -21.16 -25.13 -21.01
N TYR A 517 -20.30 -24.59 -21.88
CA TYR A 517 -20.61 -24.18 -23.25
C TYR A 517 -21.64 -23.06 -23.42
N ASP A 518 -21.97 -22.32 -22.36
CA ASP A 518 -22.79 -21.11 -22.47
C ASP A 518 -22.09 -20.07 -23.36
N THR A 519 -22.81 -19.53 -24.34
CA THR A 519 -22.30 -18.50 -25.25
C THR A 519 -22.77 -17.10 -24.87
N SER A 520 -23.59 -16.98 -23.81
CA SER A 520 -24.08 -15.70 -23.29
C SER A 520 -23.23 -15.21 -22.12
N LEU A 521 -23.23 -13.90 -21.88
CA LEU A 521 -22.60 -13.29 -20.71
C LEU A 521 -23.63 -13.09 -19.60
N ARG A 522 -23.39 -13.68 -18.45
CA ARG A 522 -24.32 -13.64 -17.31
C ARG A 522 -24.06 -12.41 -16.42
N ASP A 523 -24.91 -12.25 -15.42
CA ASP A 523 -24.76 -11.18 -14.45
C ASP A 523 -23.54 -11.36 -13.55
N PHE A 524 -22.95 -10.22 -13.20
CA PHE A 524 -21.73 -10.17 -12.42
C PHE A 524 -22.03 -9.97 -10.93
N LYS A 525 -21.40 -10.80 -10.10
CA LYS A 525 -21.24 -10.55 -8.67
C LYS A 525 -20.22 -9.42 -8.46
N LYS A 526 -20.47 -8.58 -7.45
CA LYS A 526 -19.67 -7.37 -7.17
C LYS A 526 -18.26 -7.62 -6.62
N GLY A 527 -17.97 -8.82 -6.12
CA GLY A 527 -16.77 -9.11 -5.34
C GLY A 527 -15.43 -8.81 -6.05
N ALA A 528 -15.30 -9.17 -7.32
CA ALA A 528 -14.08 -8.92 -8.09
C ALA A 528 -13.83 -7.40 -8.30
N PHE A 529 -14.90 -6.67 -8.61
CA PHE A 529 -14.86 -5.23 -8.86
C PHE A 529 -14.61 -4.43 -7.58
N HIS A 530 -15.16 -4.90 -6.45
CA HIS A 530 -14.87 -4.36 -5.12
C HIS A 530 -13.38 -4.48 -4.76
N LEU A 531 -12.80 -5.68 -4.93
CA LEU A 531 -11.37 -5.91 -4.73
C LEU A 531 -10.49 -5.03 -5.63
N ALA A 532 -10.86 -4.92 -6.91
CA ALA A 532 -10.13 -4.08 -7.85
C ALA A 532 -10.19 -2.59 -7.45
N ALA A 533 -11.31 -2.13 -6.89
CA ALA A 533 -11.50 -0.73 -6.47
C ALA A 533 -10.67 -0.43 -5.23
N GLN A 534 -10.72 -1.33 -4.25
CA GLN A 534 -9.94 -1.22 -3.02
C GLN A 534 -8.43 -1.26 -3.28
N ALA A 535 -7.97 -2.13 -4.18
CA ALA A 535 -6.56 -2.27 -4.52
C ALA A 535 -6.06 -1.25 -5.56
N ARG A 536 -6.95 -0.44 -6.16
CA ARG A 536 -6.63 0.54 -7.23
C ARG A 536 -5.86 -0.09 -8.40
N VAL A 537 -6.24 -1.31 -8.79
CA VAL A 537 -5.63 -2.02 -9.92
C VAL A 537 -6.57 -2.03 -11.14
N PRO A 538 -6.03 -2.10 -12.37
CA PRO A 538 -6.86 -2.27 -13.55
C PRO A 538 -7.62 -3.60 -13.52
N VAL A 539 -8.81 -3.61 -14.12
CA VAL A 539 -9.58 -4.83 -14.40
C VAL A 539 -9.37 -5.21 -15.86
N VAL A 540 -8.88 -6.43 -16.11
CA VAL A 540 -8.67 -6.96 -17.46
C VAL A 540 -9.81 -7.94 -17.76
N PRO A 541 -10.71 -7.60 -18.70
CA PRO A 541 -11.76 -8.51 -19.14
C PRO A 541 -11.19 -9.60 -20.04
N ILE A 542 -11.60 -10.84 -19.80
CA ILE A 542 -11.26 -12.01 -20.59
C ILE A 542 -12.56 -12.72 -21.00
N SER A 543 -12.70 -13.12 -22.25
CA SER A 543 -13.88 -13.87 -22.70
C SER A 543 -13.48 -15.13 -23.46
N ILE A 544 -14.07 -16.25 -23.08
CA ILE A 544 -13.92 -17.54 -23.76
C ILE A 544 -15.14 -17.72 -24.65
N THR A 545 -14.88 -17.97 -25.93
CA THR A 545 -15.89 -18.22 -26.96
C THR A 545 -15.64 -19.56 -27.64
N PHE A 546 -16.69 -20.15 -28.19
CA PHE A 546 -16.64 -21.44 -28.88
C PHE A 546 -16.94 -21.26 -30.36
N GLN A 547 -16.16 -21.93 -31.22
CA GLN A 547 -16.42 -21.98 -32.65
C GLN A 547 -16.46 -23.43 -33.13
N PRO A 548 -17.39 -23.79 -34.02
CA PRO A 548 -17.38 -25.12 -34.63
C PRO A 548 -16.11 -25.31 -35.48
N PRO A 549 -15.53 -26.51 -35.51
CA PRO A 549 -14.38 -26.80 -36.36
C PRO A 549 -14.74 -26.62 -37.85
N LYS A 550 -13.84 -25.99 -38.61
CA LYS A 550 -13.98 -25.73 -40.06
C LYS A 550 -12.93 -26.50 -40.87
N GLY A 551 -13.24 -26.79 -42.14
CA GLY A 551 -12.33 -27.47 -43.07
C GLY A 551 -11.91 -28.88 -42.64
N ILE A 552 -10.66 -29.26 -42.92
CA ILE A 552 -10.06 -30.57 -42.59
C ILE A 552 -10.16 -30.89 -41.09
N LYS A 553 -10.25 -29.88 -40.23
CA LYS A 553 -10.42 -30.07 -38.78
C LYS A 553 -11.71 -30.79 -38.42
N LYS A 554 -12.74 -30.78 -39.28
CA LYS A 554 -13.97 -31.55 -39.07
C LYS A 554 -13.73 -33.07 -39.11
N LEU A 555 -12.70 -33.56 -39.84
CA LEU A 555 -12.44 -34.99 -39.98
C LEU A 555 -11.99 -35.66 -38.68
N TYR A 556 -11.20 -34.96 -37.87
CA TYR A 556 -10.57 -35.54 -36.67
C TYR A 556 -11.02 -34.89 -35.36
N ARG A 557 -11.91 -33.89 -35.40
CA ARG A 557 -12.25 -33.07 -34.23
C ARG A 557 -13.74 -32.82 -34.12
N ARG A 558 -14.37 -33.44 -33.10
CA ARG A 558 -15.82 -33.33 -32.83
C ARG A 558 -16.20 -32.19 -31.88
N LYS A 559 -15.28 -31.73 -31.03
CA LYS A 559 -15.53 -30.64 -30.05
C LYS A 559 -15.23 -29.26 -30.65
N PRO A 560 -15.97 -28.20 -30.24
CA PRO A 560 -15.71 -26.84 -30.69
C PRO A 560 -14.31 -26.35 -30.31
N ILE A 561 -13.75 -25.48 -31.14
CA ILE A 561 -12.48 -24.79 -30.91
C ILE A 561 -12.76 -23.62 -29.96
N MET A 562 -11.98 -23.54 -28.89
CA MET A 562 -12.08 -22.45 -27.91
C MET A 562 -11.15 -21.31 -28.31
N THR A 563 -11.67 -20.08 -28.23
CA THR A 563 -10.89 -18.86 -28.41
C THR A 563 -11.01 -18.00 -27.17
N LEU A 564 -9.86 -17.64 -26.58
CA LEU A 564 -9.76 -16.77 -25.43
C LEU A 564 -9.39 -15.36 -25.90
N HIS A 565 -10.25 -14.40 -25.62
CA HIS A 565 -10.09 -12.99 -25.98
C HIS A 565 -9.69 -12.19 -24.75
N ILE A 566 -8.59 -11.45 -24.82
CA ILE A 566 -8.14 -10.53 -23.78
C ILE A 566 -8.49 -9.11 -24.22
N GLY A 567 -9.36 -8.45 -23.46
CA GLY A 567 -9.71 -7.05 -23.70
C GLY A 567 -8.68 -6.06 -23.15
N GLU A 568 -8.91 -4.79 -23.46
CA GLU A 568 -8.16 -3.66 -22.94
C GLU A 568 -8.37 -3.50 -21.43
N PRO A 569 -7.30 -3.24 -20.65
CA PRO A 569 -7.40 -2.99 -19.22
C PRO A 569 -8.24 -1.76 -18.92
N ILE A 570 -9.23 -1.92 -18.03
CA ILE A 570 -10.05 -0.83 -17.52
C ILE A 570 -9.45 -0.36 -16.19
N TYR A 571 -8.84 0.82 -16.23
CA TYR A 571 -8.22 1.47 -15.06
C TYR A 571 -9.29 2.05 -14.11
N PRO A 572 -8.93 2.35 -12.84
CA PRO A 572 -9.81 3.05 -11.92
C PRO A 572 -10.44 4.29 -12.56
N ALA A 573 -11.77 4.41 -12.46
CA ALA A 573 -12.59 5.41 -13.12
C ALA A 573 -13.21 6.43 -12.15
N ALA A 574 -13.36 6.07 -10.86
CA ALA A 574 -13.84 6.99 -9.83
C ALA A 574 -13.05 6.88 -8.52
N ILE A 575 -13.27 7.86 -7.65
CA ILE A 575 -12.58 7.97 -6.36
C ILE A 575 -13.29 7.14 -5.31
N ASP A 576 -14.60 7.29 -5.19
CA ASP A 576 -15.37 6.47 -4.28
C ASP A 576 -15.30 5.01 -4.75
N PRO A 577 -14.86 4.06 -3.90
CA PRO A 577 -14.72 2.67 -4.30
C PRO A 577 -16.03 2.03 -4.76
N GLN A 578 -17.18 2.50 -4.27
CA GLN A 578 -18.48 1.97 -4.65
C GLN A 578 -18.91 2.49 -6.03
N GLU A 579 -18.72 3.78 -6.28
CA GLU A 579 -18.92 4.37 -7.61
C GLU A 579 -17.99 3.74 -8.66
N ASP A 580 -16.69 3.60 -8.33
CA ASP A 580 -15.66 3.02 -9.19
C ASP A 580 -15.96 1.55 -9.54
N LEU A 581 -16.50 0.81 -8.58
CA LEU A 581 -17.00 -0.54 -8.76
C LEU A 581 -18.12 -0.57 -9.82
N GLU A 582 -19.16 0.25 -9.65
CA GLU A 582 -20.34 0.24 -10.53
C GLU A 582 -19.97 0.65 -11.96
N ILE A 583 -19.15 1.69 -12.12
CA ILE A 583 -18.68 2.16 -13.44
C ILE A 583 -17.88 1.06 -14.13
N ARG A 584 -16.88 0.49 -13.45
CA ARG A 584 -16.01 -0.52 -14.08
C ARG A 584 -16.73 -1.83 -14.32
N MET A 585 -17.70 -2.21 -13.49
CA MET A 585 -18.53 -3.38 -13.74
C MET A 585 -19.32 -3.24 -15.05
N LYS A 586 -19.92 -2.07 -15.29
CA LYS A 586 -20.63 -1.76 -16.54
C LYS A 586 -19.69 -1.75 -17.76
N LEU A 587 -18.54 -1.07 -17.64
CA LEU A 587 -17.55 -1.01 -18.73
C LEU A 587 -17.00 -2.38 -19.09
N VAL A 588 -16.68 -3.20 -18.10
CA VAL A 588 -16.18 -4.57 -18.29
C VAL A 588 -17.26 -5.44 -18.93
N LYS A 589 -18.51 -5.39 -18.45
CA LYS A 589 -19.62 -6.15 -19.04
C LYS A 589 -19.85 -5.76 -20.51
N LYS A 590 -19.83 -4.46 -20.82
CA LYS A 590 -19.93 -3.95 -22.20
C LYS A 590 -18.78 -4.47 -23.07
N GLN A 591 -17.55 -4.42 -22.58
CA GLN A 591 -16.39 -4.88 -23.35
C GLN A 591 -16.42 -6.39 -23.59
N MET A 592 -16.77 -7.19 -22.58
CA MET A 592 -16.89 -8.65 -22.71
C MET A 592 -18.00 -9.03 -23.69
N ASN A 593 -19.17 -8.37 -23.64
CA ASN A 593 -20.24 -8.57 -24.63
C ASN A 593 -19.75 -8.29 -26.06
N ASN A 594 -18.99 -7.22 -26.28
CA ASN A 594 -18.43 -6.91 -27.59
C ASN A 594 -17.41 -7.97 -28.07
N LEU A 595 -16.60 -8.52 -27.15
CA LEU A 595 -15.65 -9.59 -27.48
C LEU A 595 -16.36 -10.90 -27.82
N ILE A 596 -17.47 -11.20 -27.14
CA ILE A 596 -18.30 -12.39 -27.41
C ILE A 596 -19.06 -12.24 -28.74
N ALA A 597 -19.57 -11.04 -29.02
CA ALA A 597 -20.35 -10.75 -30.22
C ALA A 597 -19.53 -10.64 -31.50
N LYS A 598 -18.22 -10.33 -31.41
CA LYS A 598 -17.34 -10.30 -32.59
C LYS A 598 -17.17 -11.72 -33.14
N PRO A 599 -17.60 -12.01 -34.39
CA PRO A 599 -17.07 -13.17 -35.10
C PRO A 599 -15.56 -12.95 -35.19
N ALA A 600 -14.75 -13.98 -34.94
CA ALA A 600 -13.31 -13.88 -35.15
C ALA A 600 -13.05 -13.79 -36.67
N SER A 601 -13.22 -12.60 -37.25
CA SER A 601 -12.62 -12.22 -38.52
C SER A 601 -11.12 -12.25 -38.30
N GLY A 602 -10.43 -13.07 -39.09
CA GLY A 602 -8.99 -13.25 -38.99
C GLY A 602 -8.28 -11.92 -39.21
N GLU A 603 -7.64 -11.42 -38.16
CA GLU A 603 -6.40 -10.66 -38.24
C GLU A 603 -5.27 -11.54 -37.70
#